data_AF-I5D628-F1
#
_entry.id   AF-I5D628-F1
#
_cell.length_a   1.000
_cell.length_b   1.000
_cell.length_c   1.000
_cell.angle_alpha   90.00
_cell.angle_beta   90.00
_cell.angle_gamma   90.00
#
_symmetry.space_group_name_H-M   'P 1'
#
loop_
_entity.id
_entity.type
_entity.pdbx_description
1 polymer ?
#
loop_
_entity_poly.entity_id
_entity_poly.type
_entity_poly.pdbx_seq_one_letter_code
_entity_poly.pdbx_strand_id
1 'polypeptide(L)'
;MKKSKFLLLGSISSLAAIPFVAAKCDGTKEEGNEKPADSQGGGQNNPMTPGGDSNTKTTTAVDLSKLENTVREKLNKLAKENVKKEEVLEVLKTVEGLKEIKADDLKTVEFKNKKLVIEAKDGSKLVSGKYEAQPTRTANEGDASGATIGMI
;
A
#
# COMPACT_ATOMS: atom_id res chain seq x y z
N MET A 1 -32.96 32.60 23.56
CA MET A 1 -33.19 31.44 22.66
C MET A 1 -33.65 31.95 21.30
N LYS A 2 -32.83 31.84 20.25
CA LYS A 2 -33.18 32.25 18.88
C LYS A 2 -33.15 30.99 18.00
N LYS A 3 -34.31 30.59 17.49
CA LYS A 3 -34.47 29.42 16.62
C LYS A 3 -34.29 29.90 15.20
N SER A 4 -33.18 29.54 14.56
CA SER A 4 -33.05 29.71 13.11
C SER A 4 -33.55 28.44 12.44
N LYS A 5 -34.73 28.56 11.81
CA LYS A 5 -35.25 27.62 10.81
C LYS A 5 -34.83 28.20 9.46
N PHE A 6 -33.64 27.84 8.97
CA PHE A 6 -33.32 28.02 7.57
C PHE A 6 -33.61 26.73 6.82
N LEU A 7 -34.87 26.66 6.37
CA LEU A 7 -35.35 25.84 5.29
C LEU A 7 -34.79 26.43 3.98
N LEU A 8 -33.79 25.78 3.40
CA LEU A 8 -33.39 26.01 2.01
C LEU A 8 -32.67 24.73 1.56
N LEU A 9 -33.40 23.65 1.27
CA LEU A 9 -33.84 23.33 -0.10
C LEU A 9 -32.78 23.74 -1.15
N GLY A 10 -31.58 23.19 -1.01
CA GLY A 10 -30.52 23.26 -2.03
C GLY A 10 -30.68 22.14 -3.05
N SER A 11 -31.41 22.46 -4.11
CA SER A 11 -31.36 21.95 -5.49
C SER A 11 -30.67 20.60 -5.77
N ILE A 12 -31.48 19.65 -6.22
CA ILE A 12 -31.08 18.53 -7.09
C ILE A 12 -30.63 19.05 -8.46
N SER A 13 -29.32 19.08 -8.72
CA SER A 13 -28.81 19.22 -10.09
C SER A 13 -28.74 17.84 -10.73
N SER A 14 -29.78 17.47 -11.48
CA SER A 14 -29.71 16.37 -12.44
C SER A 14 -28.70 16.70 -13.53
N LEU A 15 -27.55 16.01 -13.53
CA LEU A 15 -26.68 15.94 -14.70
C LEU A 15 -26.78 14.53 -15.28
N ALA A 16 -27.62 14.39 -16.31
CA ALA A 16 -27.64 13.24 -17.18
C ALA A 16 -26.40 13.29 -18.10
N ALA A 17 -25.57 12.25 -18.06
CA ALA A 17 -24.61 11.95 -19.11
C ALA A 17 -24.64 10.45 -19.39
N ILE A 18 -25.25 10.13 -20.53
CA ILE A 18 -25.44 8.79 -21.11
C ILE A 18 -24.06 8.16 -21.44
N PRO A 19 -23.90 6.82 -21.34
CA PRO A 19 -22.60 6.15 -21.38
C PRO A 19 -22.01 6.07 -22.79
N PHE A 20 -20.71 6.36 -22.89
CA PHE A 20 -19.86 5.97 -24.01
C PHE A 20 -18.60 5.27 -23.50
N VAL A 21 -18.65 3.95 -23.38
CA VAL A 21 -17.48 3.10 -23.62
C VAL A 21 -17.95 1.94 -24.48
N ALA A 22 -17.58 2.01 -25.75
CA ALA A 22 -17.71 0.95 -26.72
C ALA A 22 -16.57 -0.07 -26.56
N ALA A 23 -16.90 -1.30 -26.97
CA ALA A 23 -16.05 -2.35 -27.55
C ALA A 23 -15.60 -3.50 -26.62
N LYS A 24 -16.34 -4.61 -26.68
CA LYS A 24 -15.91 -5.80 -27.44
C LYS A 24 -17.12 -6.60 -27.93
N CYS A 25 -17.11 -6.89 -29.22
CA CYS A 25 -18.01 -7.77 -29.95
C CYS A 25 -17.84 -9.22 -29.47
N ASP A 26 -18.93 -9.87 -29.06
CA ASP A 26 -19.35 -11.19 -29.54
C ASP A 26 -20.74 -11.52 -28.97
N GLY A 27 -21.67 -11.98 -29.82
CA GLY A 27 -22.90 -12.64 -29.36
C GLY A 27 -24.22 -11.90 -29.63
N THR A 28 -24.70 -12.03 -30.86
CA THR A 28 -26.12 -11.93 -31.25
C THR A 28 -27.06 -12.67 -30.28
N LYS A 29 -28.12 -12.01 -29.79
CA LYS A 29 -29.54 -12.48 -29.83
C LYS A 29 -30.54 -11.51 -29.15
N GLU A 30 -31.59 -11.23 -29.92
CA GLU A 30 -33.01 -10.92 -29.64
C GLU A 30 -33.49 -10.07 -28.44
N GLU A 31 -34.24 -9.04 -28.83
CA GLU A 31 -35.54 -8.53 -28.35
C GLU A 31 -36.10 -8.97 -26.98
N GLY A 32 -36.49 -7.99 -26.16
CA GLY A 32 -37.36 -8.18 -24.99
C GLY A 32 -37.60 -6.88 -24.20
N ASN A 33 -38.87 -6.61 -23.93
CA ASN A 33 -39.46 -5.35 -23.44
C ASN A 33 -39.23 -5.01 -21.94
N GLU A 34 -39.44 -3.73 -21.60
CA GLU A 34 -39.98 -3.18 -20.32
C GLU A 34 -39.15 -3.10 -19.01
N LYS A 35 -38.76 -1.85 -18.68
CA LYS A 35 -38.82 -1.07 -17.39
C LYS A 35 -38.58 -1.68 -15.98
N PRO A 36 -38.20 -0.82 -14.99
CA PRO A 36 -37.38 -1.18 -13.82
C PRO A 36 -38.20 -1.47 -12.55
N ALA A 37 -37.65 -2.28 -11.64
CA ALA A 37 -38.13 -2.40 -10.26
C ALA A 37 -36.96 -2.57 -9.27
N ASP A 38 -36.84 -1.59 -8.39
CA ASP A 38 -36.10 -1.60 -7.13
C ASP A 38 -36.51 -2.77 -6.22
N SER A 39 -35.56 -3.41 -5.55
CA SER A 39 -35.69 -3.89 -4.15
C SER A 39 -34.35 -4.41 -3.60
N GLN A 40 -33.61 -3.49 -2.98
CA GLN A 40 -33.08 -3.58 -1.62
C GLN A 40 -32.87 -4.98 -0.99
N GLY A 41 -31.60 -5.34 -0.80
CA GLY A 41 -31.07 -6.22 0.25
C GLY A 41 -29.55 -6.10 0.21
N GLY A 42 -28.82 -5.57 1.19
CA GLY A 42 -29.02 -5.68 2.62
C GLY A 42 -27.89 -6.54 3.19
N GLY A 43 -26.73 -5.94 3.42
CA GLY A 43 -25.77 -6.42 4.43
C GLY A 43 -24.62 -7.33 3.97
N GLN A 44 -23.42 -6.85 4.32
CA GLN A 44 -22.41 -7.59 5.09
C GLN A 44 -21.24 -8.29 4.37
N ASN A 45 -20.07 -7.68 4.61
CA ASN A 45 -18.71 -8.25 4.76
C ASN A 45 -18.15 -9.23 3.72
N ASN A 46 -17.00 -8.84 3.14
CA ASN A 46 -15.96 -9.72 2.57
C ASN A 46 -15.87 -11.05 3.34
N PRO A 47 -15.69 -12.22 2.68
CA PRO A 47 -14.36 -12.54 2.14
C PRO A 47 -14.31 -13.47 0.90
N MET A 48 -13.15 -13.42 0.22
CA MET A 48 -12.54 -14.49 -0.59
C MET A 48 -13.11 -14.74 -2.00
N THR A 49 -12.43 -14.21 -3.02
CA THR A 49 -12.45 -14.82 -4.37
C THR A 49 -11.18 -15.69 -4.53
N PRO A 50 -11.31 -16.94 -4.98
CA PRO A 50 -10.20 -17.86 -5.19
C PRO A 50 -9.55 -17.64 -6.57
N GLY A 51 -8.27 -17.99 -6.68
CA GLY A 51 -7.66 -18.31 -7.97
C GLY A 51 -7.20 -17.10 -8.77
N GLY A 52 -5.88 -16.93 -8.80
CA GLY A 52 -5.22 -15.98 -9.66
C GLY A 52 -3.77 -16.38 -9.82
N ASP A 53 -3.52 -17.57 -10.37
CA ASP A 53 -2.24 -17.93 -10.98
C ASP A 53 -2.00 -17.04 -12.21
N SER A 54 -1.80 -15.75 -11.99
CA SER A 54 -1.29 -14.85 -13.01
C SER A 54 0.23 -14.87 -12.92
N ASN A 55 0.82 -15.92 -13.50
CA ASN A 55 2.09 -15.74 -14.19
C ASN A 55 1.83 -14.96 -15.50
N THR A 56 1.34 -13.75 -15.34
CA THR A 56 1.26 -12.74 -16.39
C THR A 56 2.35 -11.75 -16.02
N LYS A 57 3.50 -11.86 -16.69
CA LYS A 57 4.61 -10.89 -16.59
C LYS A 57 4.20 -9.56 -17.22
N THR A 58 3.15 -8.96 -16.69
CA THR A 58 3.00 -7.51 -16.64
C THR A 58 4.18 -7.04 -15.81
N THR A 59 5.09 -6.27 -16.40
CA THR A 59 6.17 -5.61 -15.65
C THR A 59 5.55 -4.49 -14.81
N THR A 60 4.78 -4.89 -13.82
CA THR A 60 4.19 -4.02 -12.82
C THR A 60 5.32 -3.62 -11.88
N ALA A 61 5.44 -2.33 -11.58
CA ALA A 61 6.42 -1.83 -10.63
C ALA A 61 6.34 -2.63 -9.33
N VAL A 62 7.49 -2.96 -8.74
CA VAL A 62 7.55 -3.67 -7.46
C VAL A 62 7.01 -2.76 -6.37
N ASP A 63 5.99 -3.23 -5.65
CA ASP A 63 5.39 -2.49 -4.54
C ASP A 63 6.22 -2.69 -3.26
N LEU A 64 6.79 -1.60 -2.73
CA LEU A 64 7.58 -1.59 -1.50
C LEU A 64 6.80 -2.09 -0.27
N SER A 65 5.48 -1.96 -0.28
CA SER A 65 4.60 -2.48 0.79
C SER A 65 4.43 -4.00 0.72
N LYS A 66 4.79 -4.64 -0.41
CA LYS A 66 4.61 -6.08 -0.70
C LYS A 66 5.93 -6.85 -0.86
N LEU A 67 7.04 -6.28 -0.40
CA LEU A 67 8.34 -6.97 -0.39
C LEU A 67 8.29 -8.31 0.35
N GLU A 68 9.14 -9.24 -0.05
CA GLU A 68 9.30 -10.53 0.63
C GLU A 68 9.85 -10.36 2.05
N ASN A 69 9.50 -11.26 2.97
CA ASN A 69 9.88 -11.15 4.38
C ASN A 69 11.39 -11.06 4.58
N THR A 70 12.18 -11.85 3.86
CA THR A 70 13.65 -11.82 3.93
C THR A 70 14.22 -10.45 3.58
N VAL A 71 13.63 -9.75 2.61
CA VAL A 71 14.05 -8.40 2.21
C VAL A 71 13.64 -7.40 3.28
N ARG A 72 12.42 -7.51 3.82
CA ARG A 72 11.96 -6.65 4.93
C ARG A 72 12.84 -6.79 6.16
N GLU A 73 13.23 -8.00 6.54
CA GLU A 73 14.12 -8.22 7.68
C GLU A 73 15.48 -7.55 7.48
N LYS A 74 16.06 -7.65 6.27
CA LYS A 74 17.29 -6.95 5.93
C LYS A 74 17.13 -5.43 6.00
N LEU A 75 16.05 -4.89 5.45
CA LEU A 75 15.74 -3.46 5.54
C LEU A 75 15.52 -3.02 6.99
N ASN A 76 14.90 -3.86 7.82
CA ASN A 76 14.65 -3.54 9.22
C ASN A 76 15.95 -3.47 10.04
N LYS A 77 16.94 -4.32 9.74
CA LYS A 77 18.29 -4.20 10.32
C LYS A 77 18.98 -2.87 9.98
N LEU A 78 18.60 -2.25 8.87
CA LEU A 78 19.07 -0.93 8.47
C LEU A 78 18.27 0.23 9.09
N ALA A 79 17.21 -0.05 9.85
CA ALA A 79 16.39 0.97 10.51
C ALA A 79 17.12 1.57 11.71
N LYS A 80 18.09 2.43 11.44
CA LYS A 80 18.90 3.17 12.41
C LYS A 80 19.10 4.61 11.97
N GLU A 81 19.46 5.47 12.91
CA GLU A 81 19.88 6.84 12.59
C GLU A 81 21.08 6.82 11.63
N ASN A 82 21.12 7.75 10.67
CA ASN A 82 22.14 7.81 9.61
C ASN A 82 22.18 6.57 8.68
N VAL A 83 21.02 5.97 8.41
CA VAL A 83 20.90 4.95 7.35
C VAL A 83 21.49 5.45 6.03
N LYS A 84 22.36 4.66 5.40
CA LYS A 84 22.96 4.99 4.11
C LYS A 84 22.04 4.57 2.98
N LYS A 85 21.84 5.46 2.00
CA LYS A 85 20.98 5.18 0.85
C LYS A 85 21.52 4.01 0.02
N GLU A 86 22.84 3.86 -0.02
CA GLU A 86 23.56 2.81 -0.71
C GLU A 86 23.25 1.43 -0.12
N GLU A 87 23.29 1.28 1.21
CA GLU A 87 22.96 0.02 1.91
C GLU A 87 21.50 -0.39 1.63
N VAL A 88 20.58 0.57 1.60
CA VAL A 88 19.17 0.31 1.26
C VAL A 88 19.03 -0.14 -0.20
N LEU A 89 19.74 0.51 -1.13
CA LEU A 89 19.72 0.12 -2.54
C LEU A 89 20.31 -1.29 -2.75
N GLU A 90 21.38 -1.65 -2.06
CA GLU A 90 21.94 -3.01 -2.11
C GLU A 90 20.92 -4.06 -1.71
N VAL A 91 20.17 -3.82 -0.63
CA VAL A 91 19.10 -4.73 -0.19
C VAL A 91 17.97 -4.78 -1.23
N LEU A 92 17.52 -3.64 -1.75
CA LEU A 92 16.44 -3.59 -2.74
C LEU A 92 16.82 -4.30 -4.05
N LYS A 93 18.08 -4.21 -4.49
CA LYS A 93 18.59 -4.90 -5.69
C LYS A 93 18.54 -6.42 -5.60
N THR A 94 18.40 -6.99 -4.41
CA THR A 94 18.19 -8.44 -4.24
C THR A 94 16.81 -8.90 -4.70
N VAL A 95 15.85 -7.99 -4.83
CA VAL A 95 14.49 -8.29 -5.30
C VAL A 95 14.50 -8.44 -6.82
N GLU A 96 13.92 -9.53 -7.31
CA GLU A 96 13.69 -9.71 -8.74
C GLU A 96 12.78 -8.58 -9.26
N GLY A 97 13.27 -7.81 -10.23
CA GLY A 97 12.60 -6.61 -10.75
C GLY A 97 13.20 -5.29 -10.27
N LEU A 98 14.07 -5.29 -9.24
CA LEU A 98 14.76 -4.09 -8.74
C LEU A 98 16.28 -4.13 -8.94
N LYS A 99 16.82 -5.08 -9.71
CA LYS A 99 18.26 -5.23 -9.96
C LYS A 99 18.90 -3.94 -10.51
N GLU A 100 18.15 -3.17 -11.28
CA GLU A 100 18.58 -1.91 -11.91
C GLU A 100 18.11 -0.65 -11.17
N ILE A 101 17.51 -0.78 -9.98
CA ILE A 101 17.00 0.37 -9.22
C ILE A 101 18.13 1.35 -8.88
N LYS A 102 17.84 2.64 -9.03
CA LYS A 102 18.77 3.74 -8.72
C LYS A 102 18.25 4.61 -7.59
N ALA A 103 19.13 5.45 -7.06
CA ALA A 103 18.75 6.44 -6.06
C ALA A 103 17.64 7.38 -6.55
N ASP A 104 17.59 7.66 -7.85
CA ASP A 104 16.58 8.51 -8.50
C ASP A 104 15.18 7.89 -8.55
N ASP A 105 15.06 6.57 -8.40
CA ASP A 105 13.77 5.88 -8.32
C ASP A 105 13.14 6.01 -6.92
N LEU A 106 13.89 6.55 -5.95
CA LEU A 106 13.46 6.70 -4.57
C LEU A 106 13.35 8.18 -4.20
N LYS A 107 12.16 8.58 -3.77
CA LYS A 107 11.86 9.92 -3.27
C LYS A 107 12.42 10.15 -1.87
N THR A 108 12.35 9.15 -1.01
CA THR A 108 12.79 9.25 0.39
C THR A 108 13.48 7.97 0.81
N VAL A 109 14.61 8.11 1.51
CA VAL A 109 15.30 7.03 2.23
C VAL A 109 15.87 7.65 3.50
N GLU A 110 15.10 7.61 4.58
CA GLU A 110 15.44 8.33 5.81
C GLU A 110 14.98 7.57 7.05
N PHE A 111 15.68 7.78 8.16
CA PHE A 111 15.21 7.35 9.47
C PHE A 111 14.53 8.52 10.18
N LYS A 112 13.20 8.49 10.31
CA LYS A 112 12.40 9.52 10.97
C LYS A 112 11.30 8.90 11.83
N ASN A 113 10.93 9.58 12.91
CA ASN A 113 9.89 9.11 13.84
C ASN A 113 10.14 7.66 14.34
N LYS A 114 11.42 7.34 14.62
CA LYS A 114 11.87 6.00 15.03
C LYS A 114 11.53 4.90 13.99
N LYS A 115 11.47 5.25 12.71
CA LYS A 115 11.19 4.34 11.60
C LYS A 115 12.12 4.62 10.42
N LEU A 116 12.57 3.57 9.76
CA LEU A 116 13.06 3.66 8.39
C LEU A 116 11.88 3.90 7.46
N VAL A 117 11.96 4.92 6.63
CA VAL A 117 10.95 5.27 5.63
C VAL A 117 11.61 5.27 4.26
N ILE A 118 11.09 4.43 3.37
CA ILE A 118 11.49 4.35 1.96
C ILE A 118 10.25 4.62 1.11
N GLU A 119 10.31 5.63 0.25
CA GLU A 119 9.20 6.00 -0.63
C GLU A 119 9.68 5.99 -2.08
N ALA A 120 8.91 5.34 -2.94
CA ALA A 120 9.15 5.35 -4.37
C ALA A 120 8.93 6.76 -4.95
N LYS A 121 9.67 7.10 -6.00
CA LYS A 121 9.42 8.31 -6.77
C LYS A 121 8.16 8.14 -7.61
N ASP A 122 7.34 9.19 -7.64
CA ASP A 122 6.16 9.26 -8.50
C ASP A 122 6.55 9.01 -9.96
N GLY A 123 5.89 8.03 -10.60
CA GLY A 123 6.16 7.65 -11.98
C GLY A 123 7.39 6.77 -12.21
N SER A 124 8.05 6.25 -11.15
CA SER A 124 9.07 5.21 -11.36
C SER A 124 8.45 3.98 -12.01
N LYS A 125 9.17 3.42 -12.99
CA LYS A 125 8.76 2.21 -13.72
C LYS A 125 9.12 0.93 -12.96
N LEU A 126 10.08 1.01 -12.04
CA LEU A 126 10.63 -0.14 -11.32
C LEU A 126 9.97 -0.35 -9.97
N VAL A 127 9.66 0.73 -9.26
CA VAL A 127 9.24 0.68 -7.87
C VAL A 127 8.06 1.60 -7.60
N SER A 128 7.19 1.20 -6.67
CA SER A 128 6.03 1.97 -6.24
C SER A 128 5.78 1.82 -4.74
N GLY A 129 4.92 2.67 -4.20
CA GLY A 129 4.46 2.56 -2.81
C GLY A 129 5.50 3.02 -1.79
N LYS A 130 5.34 2.53 -0.55
CA LYS A 130 6.09 2.96 0.62
C LYS A 130 6.42 1.77 1.51
N TYR A 131 7.62 1.79 2.09
CA TYR A 131 8.02 0.87 3.15
C TYR A 131 8.30 1.66 4.43
N GLU A 132 7.75 1.17 5.54
CA GLU A 132 8.04 1.68 6.88
C GLU A 132 8.38 0.54 7.82
N ALA A 133 9.48 0.65 8.56
CA ALA A 133 9.82 -0.30 9.61
C ALA A 133 10.44 0.40 10.82
N GLN A 134 9.99 0.01 12.01
CA GLN A 134 10.65 0.39 13.25
C GLN A 134 11.84 -0.54 13.50
N PRO A 135 12.97 -0.05 14.04
CA PRO A 135 14.08 -0.90 14.42
C PRO A 135 13.59 -2.07 15.25
N THR A 136 13.99 -3.28 14.87
CA THR A 136 13.89 -4.42 15.80
C THR A 136 14.68 -4.04 17.05
N ARG A 137 13.98 -3.97 18.19
CA ARG A 137 14.63 -3.99 19.49
C ARG A 137 15.32 -5.33 19.61
N THR A 138 16.56 -5.43 19.15
CA THR A 138 17.47 -6.42 19.67
C THR A 138 17.56 -6.09 21.15
N ALA A 139 16.96 -6.92 22.01
CA ALA A 139 17.17 -6.81 23.44
C ALA A 139 18.68 -6.89 23.61
N ASN A 140 19.32 -5.76 23.90
CA ASN A 140 20.69 -5.78 24.35
C ASN A 140 20.64 -6.58 25.65
N GLU A 141 21.11 -7.82 25.62
CA GLU A 141 21.55 -8.54 26.81
C GLU A 141 22.67 -7.70 27.44
N GLY A 142 22.25 -6.73 28.24
CA GLY A 142 23.12 -5.70 28.81
C GLY A 142 22.45 -4.96 29.96
N ASP A 143 21.34 -5.50 30.49
CA ASP A 143 20.83 -5.15 31.81
C ASP A 143 21.06 -6.34 32.76
N ALA A 144 22.33 -6.74 32.86
CA ALA A 144 22.84 -7.36 34.08
C ALA A 144 23.30 -6.22 35.00
N SER A 145 22.38 -5.30 35.35
CA SER A 145 22.59 -4.39 36.46
C SER A 145 22.65 -5.21 37.73
N GLY A 146 23.83 -5.19 38.36
CA GLY A 146 24.21 -6.03 39.48
C GLY A 146 23.19 -6.02 40.62
N ALA A 147 22.60 -7.18 40.88
CA ALA A 147 22.23 -7.52 42.24
C ALA A 147 23.50 -7.99 42.95
N THR A 148 24.21 -7.07 43.60
CA THR A 148 25.09 -7.43 44.72
C THR A 148 24.20 -8.13 45.76
N ILE A 149 24.18 -9.45 45.75
CA ILE A 149 23.68 -10.24 46.87
C ILE A 149 24.71 -10.02 47.98
N GLY A 150 24.41 -9.09 48.88
CA GLY A 150 25.07 -9.01 50.17
C GLY A 150 24.80 -10.31 50.91
N MET A 151 25.76 -11.24 50.86
CA MET A 151 25.83 -12.34 51.80
C MET A 151 26.62 -11.84 53.02
N ILE A 152 25.87 -11.66 54.11
CA ILE A 152 26.21 -11.97 55.53
C ILE A 152 27.69 -12.00 55.91
#